data_AF-A0A9X3WVL8-F1
#
_entry.id   AF-A0A9X3WVL8-F1
#
_cell.length_a   1.000
_cell.length_b   1.000
_cell.length_c   1.000
_cell.angle_alpha   90.00
_cell.angle_beta   90.00
_cell.angle_gamma   90.00
#
_symmetry.space_group_name_H-M   'P 1'
#
loop_
_entity.id
_entity.type
_entity.pdbx_description
1 polymer ?
#
loop_
_entity_poly.entity_id
_entity_poly.type
_entity_poly.pdbx_seq_one_letter_code
_entity_poly.pdbx_strand_id
1 'polypeptide(L)'
;MYKSFYSLSKTPFSKELDVKDAFISSSLSEVEARFEYLKQTKGIGLLIGEPGAGKTFSLRRFTSTLHQAQYKVIYFPLSTGSVMDFYQGLAYGLGEEPKFRKTALFRQIQQGIERLYKERRITPVFILDEMHLSKDAFLKDLCLLYNFQMDSVNPFILVIAGLPHLKERLGLNQNRPLTQRIVMRFQINALEREEVPQYIDHHMKLAGSHMPIFQESALEALSLRSQGWPRIINTLATHSLLIGYQQRKEQIDEEVVRLAADEIGL
;
A
#
# COMPACT_ATOMS: atom_id res chain seq x y z
N MET A 1 7.59 -21.09 19.45
CA MET A 1 8.08 -22.48 19.43
C MET A 1 9.06 -22.69 18.28
N TYR A 2 8.68 -22.54 17.00
CA TYR A 2 9.65 -22.65 15.89
C TYR A 2 10.81 -21.63 15.95
N LYS A 3 10.57 -20.42 16.46
CA LYS A 3 11.63 -19.39 16.58
C LYS A 3 12.85 -19.87 17.36
N SER A 4 12.63 -20.48 18.52
CA SER A 4 13.71 -21.01 19.35
C SER A 4 14.43 -22.18 18.68
N PHE A 5 13.69 -23.02 17.94
CA PHE A 5 14.25 -24.14 17.19
C PHE A 5 15.20 -23.67 16.07
N TYR A 6 14.80 -22.66 15.31
CA TYR A 6 15.64 -22.07 14.26
C TYR A 6 16.55 -20.92 14.75
N SER A 7 16.70 -20.74 16.06
CA SER A 7 17.52 -19.68 16.66
C SER A 7 17.19 -18.25 16.18
N LEU A 8 15.91 -17.96 15.93
CA LEU A 8 15.43 -16.65 15.50
C LEU A 8 15.13 -15.74 16.70
N SER A 9 15.57 -14.48 16.61
CA SER A 9 15.37 -13.46 17.65
C SER A 9 13.96 -12.86 17.60
N LYS A 10 13.40 -12.69 16.40
CA LYS A 10 12.02 -12.21 16.19
C LYS A 10 11.27 -13.09 15.20
N THR A 11 9.97 -12.85 15.10
CA THR A 11 9.10 -13.56 14.14
C THR A 11 9.41 -13.03 12.73
N PRO A 12 9.88 -13.87 11.79
CA PRO A 12 10.06 -13.46 10.39
C PRO A 12 8.70 -13.18 9.74
N PHE A 13 8.72 -12.47 8.60
CA PHE A 13 7.53 -12.17 7.78
C PHE A 13 6.37 -11.50 8.52
N SER A 14 6.65 -10.78 9.62
CA SER A 14 5.62 -10.11 10.40
C SER A 14 4.92 -9.01 9.58
N LYS A 15 3.63 -8.80 9.83
CA LYS A 15 2.86 -7.70 9.22
C LYS A 15 3.38 -6.32 9.65
N GLU A 16 3.98 -6.25 10.83
CA GLU A 16 4.49 -5.03 11.48
C GLU A 16 5.93 -4.70 11.05
N LEU A 17 6.22 -4.82 9.75
CA LEU A 17 7.52 -4.40 9.22
C LEU A 17 7.66 -2.88 9.32
N ASP A 18 8.80 -2.43 9.85
CA ASP A 18 9.22 -1.03 9.84
C ASP A 18 9.60 -0.63 8.40
N VAL A 19 9.26 0.59 8.00
CA VAL A 19 9.51 1.10 6.64
C VAL A 19 11.00 1.14 6.29
N LYS A 20 11.87 1.27 7.31
CA LYS A 20 13.34 1.24 7.17
C LYS A 20 13.88 -0.15 6.87
N ASP A 21 13.15 -1.20 7.26
CA ASP A 21 13.53 -2.60 7.10
C ASP A 21 12.96 -3.20 5.79
N ALA A 22 12.51 -2.36 4.85
CA ALA A 22 11.91 -2.85 3.61
C ALA A 22 12.93 -3.60 2.73
N PHE A 23 12.49 -4.69 2.12
CA PHE A 23 13.18 -5.25 0.96
C PHE A 23 12.95 -4.34 -0.26
N ILE A 24 14.03 -3.90 -0.90
CA ILE A 24 13.97 -3.01 -2.07
C ILE A 24 13.86 -3.85 -3.33
N SER A 25 12.64 -4.20 -3.72
CA SER A 25 12.38 -4.82 -5.02
C SER A 25 12.36 -3.78 -6.15
N SER A 26 12.50 -4.26 -7.37
CA SER A 26 12.28 -3.53 -8.62
C SER A 26 10.93 -2.76 -8.60
N SER A 27 9.85 -3.46 -8.26
CA SER A 27 8.49 -2.92 -8.15
C SER A 27 8.39 -1.83 -7.07
N LEU A 28 9.04 -2.01 -5.90
CA LEU A 28 9.05 -0.98 -4.85
C LEU A 28 9.87 0.25 -5.27
N SER A 29 11.04 0.05 -5.88
CA SER A 29 11.88 1.13 -6.40
C SER A 29 11.14 1.98 -7.43
N GLU A 30 10.39 1.35 -8.33
CA GLU A 30 9.57 2.08 -9.30
C GLU A 30 8.44 2.87 -8.62
N VAL A 31 7.71 2.27 -7.67
CA VAL A 31 6.71 2.98 -6.86
C VAL A 31 7.28 4.23 -6.22
N GLU A 32 8.47 4.13 -5.62
CA GLU A 32 9.12 5.25 -4.95
C GLU A 32 9.45 6.37 -5.94
N ALA A 33 10.02 6.03 -7.10
CA ALA A 33 10.28 7.01 -8.15
C ALA A 33 9.00 7.71 -8.63
N ARG A 34 7.88 6.96 -8.77
CA ARG A 34 6.57 7.52 -9.15
C ARG A 34 6.01 8.43 -8.07
N PHE A 35 6.22 8.12 -6.80
CA PHE A 35 5.81 8.98 -5.70
C PHE A 35 6.65 10.26 -5.60
N GLU A 36 7.96 10.19 -5.87
CA GLU A 36 8.80 11.38 -5.98
C GLU A 36 8.35 12.30 -7.13
N TYR A 37 7.99 11.71 -8.28
CA TYR A 37 7.37 12.47 -9.37
C TYR A 37 6.05 13.12 -8.93
N LEU A 38 5.20 12.42 -8.18
CA LEU A 38 3.93 12.96 -7.66
C LEU A 38 4.15 14.09 -6.64
N LYS A 39 5.20 14.03 -5.82
CA LYS A 39 5.57 15.12 -4.89
C LYS A 39 5.89 16.42 -5.62
N GLN A 40 6.59 16.32 -6.75
CA GLN A 40 6.99 17.48 -7.56
C GLN A 40 5.82 18.05 -8.36
N THR A 41 5.08 17.19 -9.05
CA THR A 41 3.98 17.60 -9.94
C THR A 41 2.71 17.98 -9.21
N LYS A 42 2.46 17.38 -8.03
CA LYS A 42 1.21 17.47 -7.26
C LYS A 42 -0.01 16.99 -8.07
N GLY A 43 -1.15 16.86 -7.42
CA GLY A 43 -2.38 16.34 -8.03
C GLY A 43 -2.65 14.88 -7.68
N ILE A 44 -3.22 14.12 -8.62
CA ILE A 44 -3.82 12.81 -8.34
C ILE A 44 -2.91 11.66 -8.82
N GLY A 45 -2.54 10.78 -7.90
CA GLY A 45 -1.88 9.50 -8.15
C GLY A 45 -2.81 8.32 -7.95
N LEU A 46 -2.68 7.31 -8.81
CA LEU A 46 -3.40 6.04 -8.71
C LEU A 46 -2.42 4.88 -8.51
N LEU A 47 -2.56 4.17 -7.40
CA LEU A 47 -1.78 2.99 -7.04
C LEU A 47 -2.66 1.74 -7.07
N ILE A 48 -2.39 0.83 -8.00
CA ILE A 48 -3.12 -0.42 -8.17
C ILE A 48 -2.24 -1.60 -7.78
N GLY A 49 -2.81 -2.69 -7.32
CA GLY A 49 -2.09 -3.93 -7.09
C GLY A 49 -2.97 -5.00 -6.47
N GLU A 50 -2.58 -6.27 -6.62
CA GLU A 50 -3.33 -7.39 -6.08
C GLU A 50 -3.41 -7.36 -4.54
N PRO A 51 -4.36 -8.12 -3.92
CA PRO A 51 -4.39 -8.30 -2.48
C PRO A 51 -3.05 -8.82 -1.96
N GLY A 52 -2.45 -8.11 -1.00
CA GLY A 52 -1.15 -8.52 -0.45
C GLY A 52 0.08 -8.18 -1.30
N ALA A 53 -0.07 -7.40 -2.40
CA ALA A 53 1.04 -6.91 -3.21
C ALA A 53 1.96 -5.89 -2.50
N GLY A 54 1.56 -5.35 -1.35
CA GLY A 54 2.34 -4.33 -0.62
C GLY A 54 1.89 -2.88 -0.87
N LYS A 55 0.66 -2.65 -1.36
CA LYS A 55 0.08 -1.30 -1.54
C LYS A 55 0.14 -0.44 -0.28
N THR A 56 -0.47 -0.90 0.81
CA THR A 56 -0.49 -0.15 2.09
C THR A 56 0.91 0.00 2.68
N PHE A 57 1.81 -0.98 2.48
CA PHE A 57 3.21 -0.86 2.89
C PHE A 57 3.93 0.26 2.10
N SER A 58 3.72 0.30 0.79
CA SER A 58 4.23 1.35 -0.10
C SER A 58 3.70 2.73 0.29
N LEU A 59 2.42 2.84 0.65
CA LEU A 59 1.83 4.08 1.15
C LEU A 59 2.46 4.52 2.48
N ARG A 60 2.66 3.59 3.44
CA ARG A 60 3.35 3.88 4.71
C ARG A 60 4.77 4.39 4.45
N ARG A 61 5.51 3.72 3.56
CA ARG A 61 6.87 4.12 3.19
C ARG A 61 6.89 5.49 2.55
N PHE A 62 6.01 5.76 1.58
CA PHE A 62 5.83 7.10 1.02
C PHE A 62 5.56 8.16 2.09
N THR A 63 4.62 7.93 3.00
CA THR A 63 4.33 8.90 4.06
C THR A 63 5.51 9.15 5.00
N SER A 64 6.36 8.15 5.22
CA SER A 64 7.57 8.30 6.05
C SER A 64 8.64 9.20 5.41
N THR A 65 8.61 9.38 4.08
CA THR A 65 9.52 10.30 3.37
C THR A 65 9.01 11.75 3.33
N LEU A 66 7.80 12.01 3.81
CA LEU A 66 7.18 13.33 3.80
C LEU A 66 7.54 14.12 5.06
N HIS A 67 8.31 15.19 4.91
CA HIS A 67 8.63 16.09 6.02
C HIS A 67 7.39 16.84 6.52
N GLN A 68 7.10 16.71 7.81
CA GLN A 68 5.91 17.33 8.45
C GLN A 68 5.86 18.86 8.32
N ALA A 69 7.02 19.52 8.18
CA ALA A 69 7.09 20.96 7.95
C ALA A 69 6.56 21.39 6.57
N GLN A 70 6.53 20.47 5.60
CA GLN A 70 6.11 20.73 4.22
C GLN A 70 4.83 20.00 3.84
N TYR A 71 4.48 18.92 4.54
CA TYR A 71 3.37 18.05 4.20
C TYR A 71 2.51 17.70 5.42
N LYS A 72 1.19 17.65 5.22
CA LYS A 72 0.24 17.12 6.20
C LYS A 72 -0.45 15.89 5.62
N VAL A 73 -0.14 14.72 6.15
CA VAL A 73 -0.73 13.45 5.69
C VAL A 73 -2.10 13.24 6.34
N ILE A 74 -3.08 12.88 5.52
CA ILE A 74 -4.45 12.55 5.91
C ILE A 74 -4.76 11.18 5.31
N TYR A 75 -4.72 10.15 6.14
CA TYR A 75 -5.01 8.78 5.74
C TYR A 75 -6.48 8.44 6.00
N PHE A 76 -7.17 7.95 4.97
CA PHE A 76 -8.59 7.61 5.04
C PHE A 76 -8.84 6.22 4.44
N PRO A 77 -8.97 5.17 5.27
CA PRO A 77 -9.24 3.81 4.82
C PRO A 77 -10.73 3.50 4.64
N LEU A 78 -11.63 4.39 5.09
CA LEU A 78 -13.08 4.14 5.11
C LEU A 78 -13.70 4.41 3.73
N SER A 79 -13.62 3.46 2.82
CA SER A 79 -14.16 3.61 1.45
C SER A 79 -15.64 3.24 1.31
N THR A 80 -16.27 2.60 2.30
CA THR A 80 -17.65 2.07 2.23
C THR A 80 -18.73 3.01 2.76
N GLY A 81 -18.36 4.14 3.35
CA GLY A 81 -19.28 5.12 3.93
C GLY A 81 -20.17 5.84 2.90
N SER A 82 -21.09 6.65 3.41
CA SER A 82 -21.83 7.60 2.57
C SER A 82 -20.92 8.71 2.06
N VAL A 83 -21.37 9.45 1.04
CA VAL A 83 -20.66 10.66 0.59
C VAL A 83 -20.53 11.68 1.71
N MET A 84 -21.50 11.77 2.62
CA MET A 84 -21.40 12.68 3.77
C MET A 84 -20.32 12.24 4.74
N ASP A 85 -20.23 10.95 5.07
CA ASP A 85 -19.21 10.42 5.99
C ASP A 85 -17.80 10.69 5.45
N PHE A 86 -17.62 10.60 4.13
CA PHE A 86 -16.38 10.97 3.47
C PHE A 86 -16.00 12.43 3.68
N TYR A 87 -16.93 13.35 3.40
CA TYR A 87 -16.68 14.78 3.58
C TYR A 87 -16.38 15.12 5.04
N GLN A 88 -17.10 14.52 5.98
CA GLN A 88 -16.83 14.68 7.41
C GLN A 88 -15.45 14.15 7.78
N GLY A 89 -15.08 12.96 7.29
CA GLY A 89 -13.75 12.38 7.49
C GLY A 89 -12.62 13.26 6.96
N LEU A 90 -12.78 13.89 5.80
CA LEU A 90 -11.81 14.83 5.26
C LEU A 90 -11.70 16.10 6.10
N ALA A 91 -12.83 16.67 6.56
CA ALA A 91 -12.82 17.83 7.44
C ALA A 91 -12.10 17.52 8.76
N TYR A 92 -12.38 16.37 9.38
CA TYR A 92 -11.65 15.90 10.56
C TYR A 92 -10.15 15.75 10.30
N GLY A 93 -9.76 15.15 9.17
CA GLY A 93 -8.35 15.00 8.79
C GLY A 93 -7.63 16.35 8.60
N LEU A 94 -8.35 17.36 8.12
CA LEU A 94 -7.85 18.74 8.04
C LEU A 94 -7.74 19.42 9.41
N GLY A 95 -8.29 18.81 10.47
CA GLY A 95 -8.30 19.36 11.83
C GLY A 95 -9.47 20.31 12.07
N GLU A 96 -10.56 20.15 11.33
CA GLU A 96 -11.75 20.98 11.45
C GLU A 96 -12.95 20.20 11.97
N GLU A 97 -13.85 20.88 12.67
CA GLU A 97 -15.14 20.33 13.05
C GLU A 97 -16.09 20.36 11.84
N PRO A 98 -16.65 19.22 11.40
CA PRO A 98 -17.42 19.14 10.18
C PRO A 98 -18.76 19.84 10.29
N LYS A 99 -19.08 20.67 9.30
CA LYS A 99 -20.43 21.24 9.15
C LYS A 99 -21.46 20.16 8.78
N PHE A 100 -22.73 20.41 9.08
CA PHE A 100 -23.81 19.42 8.83
C PHE A 100 -24.30 19.35 7.38
N ARG A 101 -24.13 20.43 6.60
CA ARG A 101 -24.61 20.48 5.19
C ARG A 101 -23.48 20.20 4.21
N LYS A 102 -23.72 19.34 3.21
CA LYS A 102 -22.74 18.97 2.17
C LYS A 102 -22.08 20.17 1.50
N THR A 103 -22.86 21.17 1.10
CA THR A 103 -22.34 22.39 0.44
C THR A 103 -21.43 23.21 1.35
N ALA A 104 -21.74 23.23 2.66
CA ALA A 104 -20.92 23.90 3.66
C ALA A 104 -19.63 23.11 3.93
N LEU A 105 -19.69 21.78 4.00
CA LEU A 105 -18.52 20.90 4.10
C LEU A 105 -17.61 21.00 2.88
N PHE A 106 -18.18 21.03 1.67
CA PHE A 106 -17.43 21.19 0.43
C PHE A 106 -16.55 22.44 0.48
N ARG A 107 -17.16 23.60 0.80
CA ARG A 107 -16.44 24.86 0.93
C ARG A 107 -15.42 24.82 2.06
N GLN A 108 -15.78 24.20 3.19
CA GLN A 108 -14.93 24.04 4.35
C GLN A 108 -13.64 23.27 4.01
N ILE A 109 -13.76 22.11 3.34
CA ILE A 109 -12.61 21.30 2.93
C ILE A 109 -11.73 22.06 1.94
N GLN A 110 -12.32 22.71 0.93
CA GLN A 110 -11.55 23.51 -0.03
C GLN A 110 -10.78 24.64 0.66
N GLN A 111 -11.43 25.39 1.55
CA GLN A 111 -10.79 26.45 2.34
C GLN A 111 -9.68 25.89 3.24
N GLY A 112 -9.91 24.74 3.89
CA GLY A 112 -8.91 24.08 4.71
C GLY A 112 -7.66 23.68 3.93
N ILE A 113 -7.84 23.14 2.72
CA ILE A 113 -6.74 22.80 1.78
C ILE A 113 -5.98 24.07 1.37
N GLU A 114 -6.70 25.11 0.94
CA GLU A 114 -6.08 26.37 0.51
C GLU A 114 -5.32 27.04 1.65
N ARG A 115 -5.85 27.03 2.88
CA ARG A 115 -5.21 27.59 4.07
C ARG A 115 -3.89 26.89 4.37
N LEU A 116 -3.88 25.55 4.36
CA LEU A 116 -2.64 24.78 4.54
C LEU A 116 -1.61 25.15 3.47
N TYR A 117 -2.04 25.17 2.21
CA TYR A 117 -1.14 25.37 1.08
C TYR A 117 -0.60 26.80 0.95
N LYS A 118 -1.48 27.80 0.99
CA LYS A 118 -1.15 29.21 0.74
C LYS A 118 -0.58 29.89 1.97
N GLU A 119 -1.25 29.75 3.12
CA GLU A 119 -0.88 30.48 4.34
C GLU A 119 0.22 29.77 5.11
N ARG A 120 0.11 28.44 5.26
CA ARG A 120 1.09 27.66 6.05
C ARG A 120 2.23 27.07 5.24
N ARG A 121 2.17 27.16 3.90
CA ARG A 121 3.14 26.52 2.99
C ARG A 121 3.25 25.00 3.19
N ILE A 122 2.17 24.37 3.66
CA ILE A 122 2.07 22.93 3.90
C ILE A 122 1.17 22.32 2.82
N THR A 123 1.67 21.34 2.08
CA THR A 123 0.89 20.59 1.09
C THR A 123 0.12 19.45 1.78
N PRO A 124 -1.22 19.48 1.82
CA PRO A 124 -1.99 18.34 2.30
C PRO A 124 -1.85 17.14 1.35
N VAL A 125 -1.63 15.97 1.92
CA VAL A 125 -1.51 14.69 1.21
C VAL A 125 -2.62 13.76 1.68
N PHE A 126 -3.61 13.55 0.82
CA PHE A 126 -4.73 12.67 1.08
C PHE A 126 -4.43 11.28 0.54
N ILE A 127 -4.56 10.26 1.37
CA ILE A 127 -4.38 8.87 0.98
C ILE A 127 -5.70 8.16 1.20
N LEU A 128 -6.31 7.74 0.10
CA LEU A 128 -7.55 6.98 0.08
C LEU A 128 -7.20 5.53 -0.26
N ASP A 129 -7.22 4.65 0.75
CA ASP A 129 -6.95 3.22 0.56
C ASP A 129 -8.26 2.45 0.37
N GLU A 130 -8.16 1.24 -0.18
CA GLU A 130 -9.29 0.35 -0.48
C GLU A 130 -10.43 1.01 -1.29
N MET A 131 -10.06 1.91 -2.19
CA MET A 131 -10.99 2.69 -3.02
C MET A 131 -11.81 1.86 -4.00
N HIS A 132 -11.41 0.61 -4.16
CA HIS A 132 -12.09 -0.41 -4.92
C HIS A 132 -13.47 -0.79 -4.33
N LEU A 133 -13.72 -0.49 -3.04
CA LEU A 133 -15.02 -0.65 -2.37
C LEU A 133 -15.91 0.60 -2.43
N SER A 134 -15.39 1.72 -2.94
CA SER A 134 -16.13 3.00 -2.96
C SER A 134 -17.32 2.97 -3.92
N LYS A 135 -18.35 3.80 -3.69
CA LYS A 135 -19.48 3.97 -4.64
C LYS A 135 -19.14 4.97 -5.76
N ASP A 136 -19.79 4.90 -6.91
CA ASP A 136 -19.48 5.80 -8.04
C ASP A 136 -19.75 7.27 -7.71
N ALA A 137 -20.75 7.52 -6.87
CA ALA A 137 -21.02 8.86 -6.35
C ALA A 137 -19.78 9.46 -5.67
N PHE A 138 -19.01 8.64 -4.93
CA PHE A 138 -17.78 9.07 -4.27
C PHE A 138 -16.72 9.49 -5.29
N LEU A 139 -16.49 8.70 -6.34
CA LEU A 139 -15.49 9.02 -7.37
C LEU A 139 -15.84 10.32 -8.10
N LYS A 140 -17.13 10.56 -8.37
CA LYS A 140 -17.60 11.82 -8.94
C LYS A 140 -17.33 13.01 -8.00
N ASP A 141 -17.60 12.84 -6.71
CA ASP A 141 -17.36 13.85 -5.69
C ASP A 141 -15.87 14.19 -5.53
N LEU A 142 -14.94 13.23 -5.69
CA LEU A 142 -13.49 13.52 -5.72
C LEU A 142 -13.14 14.52 -6.82
N CYS A 143 -13.70 14.34 -8.02
CA CYS A 143 -13.44 15.25 -9.13
C CYS A 143 -13.89 16.68 -8.82
N LEU A 144 -15.02 16.84 -8.13
CA LEU A 144 -15.55 18.14 -7.74
C LEU A 144 -14.72 18.78 -6.63
N LEU A 145 -14.42 18.01 -5.58
CA LEU A 145 -13.78 18.50 -4.36
C LEU A 145 -12.37 19.02 -4.63
N TYR A 146 -11.64 18.31 -5.49
CA TYR A 146 -10.26 18.62 -5.81
C TYR A 146 -10.11 19.56 -7.01
N ASN A 147 -11.17 20.21 -7.47
CA ASN A 147 -11.09 21.24 -8.50
C ASN A 147 -10.79 22.62 -7.87
N PHE A 148 -9.55 23.10 -8.04
CA PHE A 148 -9.09 24.38 -7.50
C PHE A 148 -8.70 25.34 -8.62
N GLN A 149 -9.10 26.62 -8.47
CA GLN A 149 -8.81 27.69 -9.44
C GLN A 149 -9.11 27.30 -10.89
N MET A 150 -10.29 26.70 -11.13
CA MET A 150 -10.69 26.20 -12.45
C MET A 150 -9.68 25.19 -13.04
N ASP A 151 -9.22 24.25 -12.21
CA ASP A 151 -8.24 23.20 -12.54
C ASP A 151 -6.83 23.71 -12.94
N SER A 152 -6.49 24.96 -12.63
CA SER A 152 -5.17 25.53 -12.95
C SER A 152 -4.10 25.26 -11.88
N VAL A 153 -4.49 24.88 -10.66
CA VAL A 153 -3.56 24.67 -9.54
C VAL A 153 -3.95 23.44 -8.73
N ASN A 154 -2.96 22.63 -8.35
CA ASN A 154 -3.13 21.51 -7.42
C ASN A 154 -2.51 21.84 -6.04
N PRO A 155 -3.26 22.45 -5.11
CA PRO A 155 -2.78 22.75 -3.75
C PRO A 155 -2.74 21.50 -2.84
N PHE A 156 -2.65 20.30 -3.40
CA PHE A 156 -2.77 19.03 -2.69
C PHE A 156 -2.04 17.91 -3.43
N ILE A 157 -1.83 16.80 -2.73
CA ILE A 157 -1.54 15.49 -3.33
C ILE A 157 -2.67 14.54 -2.91
N LEU A 158 -3.23 13.81 -3.87
CA LEU A 158 -4.24 12.79 -3.64
C LEU A 158 -3.72 11.45 -4.16
N VAL A 159 -3.56 10.46 -3.29
CA VAL A 159 -3.22 9.09 -3.66
C VAL A 159 -4.46 8.22 -3.49
N ILE A 160 -4.92 7.64 -4.59
CA ILE A 160 -6.01 6.67 -4.64
C ILE A 160 -5.38 5.29 -4.76
N ALA A 161 -5.61 4.42 -3.79
CA ALA A 161 -5.11 3.04 -3.80
C ALA A 161 -6.23 2.01 -3.82
N GLY A 162 -6.05 0.93 -4.57
CA GLY A 162 -7.05 -0.13 -4.68
C GLY A 162 -6.60 -1.34 -5.49
N LEU A 163 -7.54 -2.24 -5.74
CA LEU A 163 -7.36 -3.46 -6.53
C LEU A 163 -7.53 -3.19 -8.04
N PRO A 164 -7.08 -4.09 -8.94
CA PRO A 164 -7.17 -3.90 -10.38
C PRO A 164 -8.55 -3.56 -10.93
N HIS A 165 -9.64 -4.07 -10.35
CA HIS A 165 -10.99 -3.71 -10.78
C HIS A 165 -11.32 -2.22 -10.57
N LEU A 166 -10.62 -1.51 -9.68
CA LEU A 166 -10.74 -0.06 -9.57
C LEU A 166 -10.23 0.63 -10.85
N LYS A 167 -9.14 0.14 -11.44
CA LYS A 167 -8.57 0.65 -12.70
C LYS A 167 -9.58 0.49 -13.84
N GLU A 168 -10.18 -0.69 -13.96
CA GLU A 168 -11.20 -0.99 -14.96
C GLU A 168 -12.41 -0.07 -14.79
N ARG A 169 -12.89 0.08 -13.55
CA ARG A 169 -14.00 0.96 -13.23
C ARG A 169 -13.71 2.43 -13.51
N LEU A 170 -12.49 2.91 -13.24
CA LEU A 170 -12.06 4.26 -13.61
C LEU A 170 -11.93 4.45 -15.14
N GLY A 171 -11.79 3.37 -15.89
CA GLY A 171 -11.81 3.36 -17.35
C GLY A 171 -13.19 3.58 -17.96
N LEU A 172 -14.27 3.45 -17.19
CA LEU A 172 -15.64 3.67 -17.67
C LEU A 172 -15.88 5.16 -18.00
N ASN A 173 -16.69 5.42 -19.03
CA ASN A 173 -16.98 6.78 -19.53
C ASN A 173 -17.43 7.76 -18.43
N GLN A 174 -18.23 7.30 -17.47
CA GLN A 174 -18.72 8.12 -16.37
C GLN A 174 -17.62 8.65 -15.43
N ASN A 175 -16.45 8.00 -15.40
CA ASN A 175 -15.31 8.34 -14.55
C ASN A 175 -14.19 9.07 -15.32
N ARG A 176 -14.36 9.28 -16.63
CA ARG A 176 -13.39 9.96 -17.49
C ARG A 176 -12.89 11.31 -16.94
N PRO A 177 -13.74 12.18 -16.35
CA PRO A 177 -13.26 13.45 -15.78
C PRO A 177 -12.23 13.27 -14.66
N LEU A 178 -12.44 12.31 -13.75
CA LEU A 178 -11.47 12.00 -12.69
C LEU A 178 -10.20 11.40 -13.30
N THR A 179 -10.37 10.44 -14.22
CA THR A 179 -9.26 9.72 -14.85
C THR A 179 -8.32 10.66 -15.62
N GLN A 180 -8.84 11.67 -16.31
CA GLN A 180 -8.00 12.64 -17.04
C GLN A 180 -7.08 13.47 -16.11
N ARG A 181 -7.45 13.62 -14.84
CA ARG A 181 -6.70 14.39 -13.84
C ARG A 181 -5.67 13.56 -13.06
N ILE A 182 -5.63 12.25 -13.30
CA ILE A 182 -4.62 11.36 -12.71
C ILE A 182 -3.30 11.55 -13.46
N VAL A 183 -2.33 12.17 -12.80
CA VAL A 183 -1.00 12.49 -13.35
C VAL A 183 0.00 11.35 -13.15
N MET A 184 -0.23 10.49 -12.17
CA MET A 184 0.62 9.34 -11.87
C MET A 184 -0.25 8.08 -11.81
N ARG A 185 0.13 7.04 -12.55
CA ARG A 185 -0.45 5.70 -12.45
C ARG A 185 0.66 4.70 -12.24
N PHE A 186 0.48 3.83 -11.27
CA PHE A 186 1.36 2.69 -11.10
C PHE A 186 0.57 1.46 -10.66
N GLN A 187 0.98 0.30 -11.18
CA GLN A 187 0.44 -0.99 -10.80
C GLN A 187 1.59 -1.80 -10.19
N ILE A 188 1.47 -2.11 -8.90
CA ILE A 188 2.42 -2.95 -8.17
C ILE A 188 2.35 -4.35 -8.75
N ASN A 189 3.49 -4.79 -9.26
CA ASN A 189 3.70 -6.14 -9.75
C ASN A 189 4.22 -7.05 -8.64
N ALA A 190 4.05 -8.34 -8.82
CA ALA A 190 4.69 -9.36 -8.00
C ALA A 190 6.22 -9.22 -8.06
N LEU A 191 6.90 -9.79 -7.07
CA LEU A 191 8.35 -9.92 -7.10
C LEU A 191 8.76 -10.79 -8.29
N GLU A 192 9.87 -10.44 -8.94
CA GLU A 192 10.47 -11.28 -9.96
C GLU A 192 10.95 -12.60 -9.33
N ARG A 193 11.06 -13.66 -10.15
CA ARG A 193 11.41 -15.00 -9.66
C ARG A 193 12.76 -14.99 -8.93
N GLU A 194 13.68 -14.17 -9.43
CA GLU A 194 15.03 -13.96 -8.91
C GLU A 194 15.03 -13.13 -7.60
N GLU A 195 13.99 -12.32 -7.36
CA GLU A 195 13.84 -11.51 -6.16
C GLU A 195 13.25 -12.31 -4.98
N VAL A 196 12.49 -13.39 -5.24
CA VAL A 196 11.85 -14.17 -4.18
C VAL A 196 12.86 -14.76 -3.17
N PRO A 197 13.96 -15.43 -3.61
CA PRO A 197 14.99 -15.90 -2.70
C PRO A 197 15.61 -14.78 -1.85
N GLN A 198 15.86 -13.62 -2.47
CA GLN A 198 16.45 -12.45 -1.82
C GLN A 198 15.50 -11.84 -0.78
N TYR A 199 14.21 -11.79 -1.10
CA TYR A 199 13.16 -11.33 -0.19
C TYR A 199 13.05 -12.24 1.04
N ILE A 200 13.07 -13.57 0.83
CA ILE A 200 13.05 -14.55 1.93
C ILE A 200 14.29 -14.38 2.80
N ASP A 201 15.48 -14.37 2.20
CA ASP A 201 16.75 -14.20 2.92
C ASP A 201 16.78 -12.89 3.72
N HIS A 202 16.34 -11.78 3.12
CA HIS A 202 16.21 -10.48 3.79
C HIS A 202 15.35 -10.57 5.05
N HIS A 203 14.16 -11.16 4.94
CA HIS A 203 13.25 -11.32 6.08
C HIS A 203 13.79 -12.27 7.15
N MET A 204 14.51 -13.32 6.76
CA MET A 204 15.16 -14.26 7.69
C MET A 204 16.32 -13.59 8.43
N LYS A 205 17.16 -12.81 7.73
CA LYS A 205 18.24 -12.02 8.34
C LYS A 205 17.70 -10.99 9.32
N LEU A 206 16.63 -10.29 8.94
CA LEU A 206 15.93 -9.40 9.88
C LEU A 206 15.50 -10.17 11.12
N ALA A 207 14.98 -11.39 10.98
CA ALA A 207 14.59 -12.23 12.11
C ALA A 207 15.75 -12.78 12.96
N GLY A 208 17.00 -12.42 12.64
CA GLY A 208 18.19 -12.85 13.36
C GLY A 208 18.73 -14.21 12.90
N SER A 209 18.32 -14.68 11.72
CA SER A 209 18.88 -15.90 11.15
C SER A 209 20.35 -15.67 10.73
N HIS A 210 21.23 -16.57 11.17
CA HIS A 210 22.65 -16.57 10.81
C HIS A 210 23.03 -17.70 9.84
N MET A 211 22.11 -18.64 9.59
CA MET A 211 22.33 -19.80 8.72
C MET A 211 21.13 -19.98 7.78
N PRO A 212 21.34 -20.47 6.56
CA PRO A 212 20.25 -20.71 5.62
C PRO A 212 19.33 -21.81 6.14
N ILE A 213 18.11 -21.41 6.53
CA ILE A 213 17.05 -22.32 6.99
C ILE A 213 16.28 -22.91 5.78
N PHE A 214 16.19 -22.19 4.68
CA PHE A 214 15.55 -22.66 3.45
C PHE A 214 16.61 -23.17 2.47
N GLN A 215 16.45 -24.40 1.98
CA GLN A 215 17.25 -24.94 0.90
C GLN A 215 16.86 -24.31 -0.44
N GLU A 216 17.74 -24.42 -1.44
CA GLU A 216 17.49 -23.91 -2.79
C GLU A 216 16.21 -24.49 -3.40
N SER A 217 15.97 -25.80 -3.22
CA SER A 217 14.73 -26.48 -3.63
C SER A 217 13.47 -25.89 -2.98
N ALA A 218 13.56 -25.51 -1.70
CA ALA A 218 12.46 -24.85 -1.00
C ALA A 218 12.23 -23.43 -1.52
N LEU A 219 13.29 -22.68 -1.80
CA LEU A 219 13.19 -21.32 -2.36
C LEU A 219 12.56 -21.34 -3.76
N GLU A 220 12.93 -22.31 -4.60
CA GLU A 220 12.29 -22.52 -5.91
C GLU A 220 10.81 -22.87 -5.77
N ALA A 221 10.47 -23.80 -4.87
CA ALA A 221 9.10 -24.18 -4.60
C ALA A 221 8.25 -23.01 -4.08
N LEU A 222 8.82 -22.20 -3.16
CA LEU A 222 8.19 -20.98 -2.66
C LEU A 222 7.95 -19.97 -3.78
N SER A 223 8.94 -19.77 -4.66
CA SER A 223 8.80 -18.88 -5.80
C SER A 223 7.71 -19.33 -6.78
N LEU A 224 7.65 -20.64 -7.08
CA LEU A 224 6.66 -21.19 -8.00
C LEU A 224 5.25 -21.10 -7.43
N ARG A 225 5.06 -21.51 -6.17
CA ARG A 225 3.73 -21.56 -5.51
C ARG A 225 3.19 -20.19 -5.15
N SER A 226 4.05 -19.25 -4.79
CA SER A 226 3.62 -17.89 -4.43
C SER A 226 3.36 -16.98 -5.61
N GLN A 227 3.87 -17.33 -6.80
CA GLN A 227 3.88 -16.46 -7.98
C GLN A 227 4.50 -15.08 -7.72
N GLY A 228 5.40 -14.98 -6.73
CA GLY A 228 6.07 -13.72 -6.37
C GLY A 228 5.24 -12.77 -5.50
N TRP A 229 4.02 -13.13 -5.06
CA TRP A 229 3.20 -12.24 -4.23
C TRP A 229 3.69 -12.22 -2.77
N PRO A 230 4.10 -11.06 -2.21
CA PRO A 230 4.71 -10.99 -0.88
C PRO A 230 3.87 -11.62 0.24
N ARG A 231 2.55 -11.40 0.26
CA ARG A 231 1.69 -12.01 1.27
C ARG A 231 1.65 -13.54 1.15
N ILE A 232 1.65 -14.08 -0.06
CA ILE A 232 1.63 -15.53 -0.28
C ILE A 232 2.98 -16.12 0.13
N ILE A 233 4.09 -15.48 -0.26
CA ILE A 233 5.44 -15.86 0.18
C ILE A 233 5.51 -15.90 1.71
N ASN A 234 5.06 -14.83 2.38
CA ASN A 234 5.08 -14.73 3.85
C ASN A 234 4.29 -15.85 4.51
N THR A 235 3.08 -16.13 4.02
CA THR A 235 2.23 -17.20 4.56
C THR A 235 2.90 -18.56 4.34
N LEU A 236 3.29 -18.88 3.11
CA LEU A 236 3.94 -20.16 2.78
C LEU A 236 5.20 -20.36 3.63
N ALA A 237 6.12 -19.39 3.65
CA ALA A 237 7.36 -19.48 4.41
C ALA A 237 7.11 -19.65 5.91
N THR A 238 6.12 -18.95 6.48
CA THR A 238 5.76 -19.09 7.90
C THR A 238 5.20 -20.48 8.20
N HIS A 239 4.33 -21.02 7.34
CA HIS A 239 3.79 -22.38 7.48
C HIS A 239 4.89 -23.43 7.29
N SER A 240 5.80 -23.24 6.33
CA SER A 240 6.95 -24.13 6.16
C SER A 240 7.84 -24.18 7.40
N LEU A 241 8.11 -23.03 8.05
CA LEU A 241 8.84 -23.01 9.32
C LEU A 241 8.10 -23.77 10.42
N LEU A 242 6.76 -23.66 10.48
CA LEU A 242 5.95 -24.39 11.46
C LEU A 242 6.01 -25.91 11.24
N ILE A 243 5.82 -26.37 10.01
CA ILE A 243 5.84 -27.78 9.64
C ILE A 243 7.25 -28.37 9.83
N GLY A 244 8.29 -27.66 9.37
CA GLY A 244 9.67 -28.10 9.58
C GLY A 244 10.01 -28.25 11.07
N TYR A 245 9.51 -27.33 11.92
CA TYR A 245 9.64 -27.46 13.37
C TYR A 245 8.92 -28.70 13.93
N GLN A 246 7.68 -28.96 13.48
CA GLN A 246 6.93 -30.16 13.90
C GLN A 246 7.63 -31.46 13.50
N GLN A 247 8.27 -31.48 12.33
CA GLN A 247 9.06 -32.61 11.82
C GLN A 247 10.50 -32.63 12.33
N ARG A 248 10.91 -31.64 13.14
CA ARG A 248 12.30 -31.42 13.60
C ARG A 248 13.34 -31.38 12.46
N LYS A 249 12.98 -30.85 11.29
CA LYS A 249 13.90 -30.61 10.17
C LYS A 249 14.68 -29.31 10.41
N GLU A 250 16.02 -29.39 10.45
CA GLU A 250 16.87 -28.20 10.62
C GLU A 250 16.84 -27.26 9.40
N GLN A 251 16.61 -27.83 8.21
CA GLN A 251 16.44 -27.10 6.97
C GLN A 251 15.11 -27.45 6.29
N ILE A 252 14.46 -26.44 5.73
CA ILE A 252 13.23 -26.56 4.95
C ILE A 252 13.60 -26.95 3.51
N ASP A 253 13.00 -28.05 3.04
CA ASP A 253 13.09 -28.56 1.67
C ASP A 253 11.77 -28.33 0.91
N GLU A 254 11.77 -28.68 -0.38
CA GLU A 254 10.58 -28.60 -1.25
C GLU A 254 9.37 -29.38 -0.67
N GLU A 255 9.59 -30.53 -0.04
CA GLU A 255 8.52 -31.35 0.51
C GLU A 255 7.74 -30.60 1.59
N VAL A 256 8.44 -29.91 2.50
CA VAL A 256 7.80 -29.09 3.54
C VAL A 256 7.04 -27.91 2.92
N VAL A 257 7.57 -27.30 1.86
CA VAL A 257 6.87 -26.22 1.15
C VAL A 257 5.58 -26.73 0.50
N ARG A 258 5.61 -27.92 -0.10
CA ARG A 258 4.42 -28.56 -0.67
C ARG A 258 3.36 -28.83 0.40
N LEU A 259 3.75 -29.40 1.54
CA LEU A 259 2.84 -29.63 2.67
C LEU A 259 2.24 -28.31 3.18
N ALA A 260 3.04 -27.25 3.25
CA ALA A 260 2.56 -25.92 3.63
C ALA A 260 1.55 -25.36 2.63
N ALA A 261 1.78 -25.55 1.33
CA ALA A 261 0.85 -25.13 0.28
C ALA A 261 -0.48 -25.89 0.37
N ASP A 262 -0.44 -27.20 0.56
CA ASP A 262 -1.63 -28.04 0.72
C ASP A 262 -2.46 -27.61 1.96
N GLU A 263 -1.80 -27.27 3.09
CA GLU A 263 -2.47 -26.82 4.32
C GLU A 263 -3.24 -25.50 4.13
N ILE A 264 -2.71 -24.58 3.33
CA ILE A 264 -3.31 -23.26 3.10
C ILE A 264 -4.19 -23.19 1.84
N GLY A 265 -4.31 -24.30 1.10
CA GLY A 265 -5.15 -24.42 -0.09
C GLY A 265 -4.58 -23.78 -1.36
N LEU A 266 -3.26 -23.88 -1.58
CA LEU A 266 -2.55 -23.37 -2.76
C LEU A 266 -1.92 -24.46 -3.64
#